data_AF-F8AEB5-F1
#
_entry.id   AF-F8AEB5-F1
#
_cell.length_a   1.000
_cell.length_b   1.000
_cell.length_c   1.000
_cell.angle_alpha   90.00
_cell.angle_beta   90.00
_cell.angle_gamma   90.00
#
_symmetry.space_group_name_H-M   'P 1'
#
loop_
_entity.id
_entity.type
_entity.pdbx_description
1 polymer ?
#
loop_
_entity_poly.entity_id
_entity_poly.type
_entity_poly.pdbx_seq_one_letter_code
_entity_poly.pdbx_strand_id
1 'polypeptide(L)'
;MKKLVKLFKMTRGEEKIKVGRKILRELAKFSYEEPFWKAVTEKLGISERDVKDIMLFLEDAGVLRIRKSRDGRRLYVLTLRELREHPVTLDKWLG
;
A
#
# COMPACT_ATOMS: atom_id res chain seq x y z
N MET A 1 10.77 -5.12 -5.70
CA MET A 1 9.77 -4.03 -5.61
C MET A 1 9.81 -3.02 -6.76
N LYS A 2 10.95 -2.42 -7.12
CA LYS A 2 11.05 -1.46 -8.27
C LYS A 2 10.29 -1.90 -9.54
N LYS A 3 10.46 -3.16 -9.98
CA LYS A 3 9.76 -3.73 -11.15
C LYS A 3 8.23 -3.75 -10.99
N LEU A 4 7.72 -4.07 -9.79
CA LEU A 4 6.28 -4.07 -9.52
C LEU A 4 5.71 -2.65 -9.53
N VAL A 5 6.41 -1.67 -8.96
CA VAL A 5 5.99 -0.26 -9.02
C VAL A 5 6.00 0.25 -10.47
N LYS A 6 7.00 -0.13 -11.28
CA LYS A 6 7.00 0.19 -12.72
C LYS A 6 5.79 -0.44 -13.42
N LEU A 7 5.50 -1.71 -13.15
CA LEU A 7 4.34 -2.40 -13.70
C LEU A 7 3.02 -1.73 -13.28
N PHE A 8 2.88 -1.31 -12.02
CA PHE A 8 1.72 -0.57 -11.54
C PHE A 8 1.50 0.74 -12.32
N LYS A 9 2.58 1.46 -12.65
CA LYS A 9 2.49 2.71 -13.42
C LYS A 9 2.08 2.47 -14.88
N MET A 10 2.34 1.29 -15.43
CA MET A 10 2.04 0.94 -16.83
C MET A 10 0.68 0.26 -17.04
N THR A 11 0.17 -0.41 -16.00
CA THR A 11 -1.11 -1.14 -16.04
C THR A 11 -2.30 -0.20 -15.85
N ARG A 12 -3.50 -0.68 -16.21
CA ARG A 12 -4.78 0.06 -16.08
C ARG A 12 -5.89 -0.88 -15.58
N GLY A 13 -7.01 -0.30 -15.13
CA GLY A 13 -8.19 -1.04 -14.71
C GLY A 13 -7.89 -2.07 -13.60
N GLU A 14 -8.52 -3.24 -13.71
CA GLU A 14 -8.41 -4.32 -12.72
C GLU A 14 -6.98 -4.85 -12.55
N GLU A 15 -6.19 -4.89 -13.61
CA GLU A 15 -4.79 -5.34 -13.53
C GLU A 15 -3.95 -4.40 -12.65
N LYS A 16 -4.20 -3.09 -12.75
CA LYS A 16 -3.54 -2.11 -11.89
C LYS A 16 -3.90 -2.32 -10.41
N ILE A 17 -5.16 -2.70 -10.13
CA ILE A 17 -5.61 -3.06 -8.79
C ILE A 17 -4.86 -4.30 -8.29
N LYS A 18 -4.78 -5.37 -9.09
CA LYS A 18 -4.07 -6.62 -8.74
C LYS A 18 -2.60 -6.35 -8.40
N VAL A 19 -1.92 -5.58 -9.23
CA VAL A 19 -0.52 -5.18 -8.99
C VAL A 19 -0.39 -4.34 -7.73
N GLY A 20 -1.30 -3.38 -7.51
CA GLY A 20 -1.35 -2.56 -6.31
C GLY A 20 -1.52 -3.39 -5.03
N ARG A 21 -2.47 -4.33 -5.01
CA ARG A 21 -2.69 -5.26 -3.88
C ARG A 21 -1.42 -6.06 -3.57
N LYS A 22 -0.75 -6.56 -4.61
CA LYS A 22 0.53 -7.28 -4.46
C LYS A 22 1.60 -6.41 -3.83
N ILE A 23 1.70 -5.14 -4.23
CA ILE A 23 2.65 -4.18 -3.65
C ILE A 23 2.34 -3.92 -2.18
N LEU A 24 1.07 -3.69 -1.81
CA LEU A 24 0.69 -3.46 -0.41
C LEU A 24 0.97 -4.67 0.49
N ARG A 25 0.71 -5.88 0.00
CA ARG A 25 1.00 -7.11 0.75
C ARG A 25 2.49 -7.25 1.06
N GLU A 26 3.36 -6.90 0.12
CA GLU A 26 4.81 -6.88 0.36
C GLU A 26 5.21 -5.76 1.33
N LEU A 27 4.65 -4.56 1.19
CA LEU A 27 4.93 -3.42 2.09
C LEU A 27 4.49 -3.68 3.53
N ALA A 28 3.34 -4.32 3.71
CA ALA A 28 2.80 -4.65 5.02
C ALA A 28 3.78 -5.49 5.85
N LYS A 29 4.60 -6.35 5.23
CA LYS A 29 5.64 -7.13 5.93
C LYS A 29 6.70 -6.28 6.63
N PHE A 30 6.88 -5.03 6.22
CA PHE A 30 7.85 -4.10 6.79
C PHE A 30 7.19 -3.07 7.73
N SER A 31 5.89 -3.17 7.98
CA SER A 31 5.10 -2.13 8.67
C SER A 31 5.53 -1.80 10.10
N TYR A 32 6.25 -2.69 10.78
CA TYR A 32 6.79 -2.47 12.13
C TYR A 32 8.27 -2.07 12.13
N GLU A 33 8.93 -2.02 10.97
CA GLU A 33 10.29 -1.51 10.90
C GLU A 33 10.28 0.01 11.07
N GLU A 34 11.14 0.52 11.94
CA GLU A 34 11.27 1.94 12.22
C GLU A 34 12.72 2.40 11.96
N PRO A 35 12.94 3.48 11.18
CA PRO A 35 11.95 4.31 10.48
C PRO A 35 11.41 3.64 9.20
N PHE A 36 10.09 3.46 9.11
CA PHE A 36 9.45 2.72 8.01
C PHE A 36 9.85 3.21 6.62
N TRP A 37 9.80 4.51 6.37
CA TRP A 37 10.12 5.08 5.05
C TRP A 37 11.58 4.92 4.66
N LYS A 38 12.48 4.93 5.64
CA LYS A 38 13.90 4.63 5.43
C LYS A 38 14.08 3.17 5.03
N ALA A 39 13.47 2.25 5.78
CA ALA A 39 13.52 0.82 5.47
C ALA A 39 12.94 0.50 4.07
N VAL A 40 11.81 1.09 3.70
CA VAL A 40 11.22 0.94 2.36
C VAL A 40 12.18 1.44 1.28
N THR A 41 12.81 2.59 1.48
CA THR A 41 13.75 3.14 0.50
C THR A 41 14.99 2.27 0.37
N GLU A 42 15.62 1.89 1.48
CA GLU A 42 16.88 1.15 1.51
C GLU A 42 16.71 -0.32 1.07
N LYS A 43 15.67 -1.00 1.56
CA LYS A 43 15.46 -2.44 1.32
C LYS A 43 14.68 -2.73 0.04
N LEU A 44 13.68 -1.89 -0.28
CA LEU A 44 12.78 -2.13 -1.41
C LEU A 44 13.11 -1.25 -2.62
N GLY A 45 13.87 -0.17 -2.40
CA GLY A 45 14.32 0.72 -3.46
C GLY A 45 13.19 1.51 -4.09
N ILE A 46 12.12 1.79 -3.36
CA ILE A 46 10.95 2.56 -3.82
C ILE A 46 10.74 3.76 -2.92
N SER A 47 10.20 4.85 -3.48
CA SER A 47 10.04 6.09 -2.72
C SER A 47 8.77 6.08 -1.86
N GLU A 48 8.76 6.89 -0.81
CA GLU A 48 7.55 7.17 -0.02
C GLU A 48 6.40 7.67 -0.90
N ARG A 49 6.70 8.51 -1.90
CA ARG A 49 5.72 9.02 -2.86
C ARG A 49 5.06 7.89 -3.64
N ASP A 50 5.85 6.95 -4.18
CA ASP A 50 5.31 5.81 -4.93
C ASP A 50 4.33 4.99 -4.08
N VAL A 51 4.68 4.75 -2.81
CA VAL A 51 3.82 4.01 -1.88
C VAL A 51 2.51 4.76 -1.63
N LYS A 52 2.59 6.06 -1.34
CA LYS A 52 1.40 6.89 -1.10
C LYS A 52 0.48 6.93 -2.33
N ASP A 53 1.05 7.09 -3.52
CA ASP A 53 0.29 7.11 -4.79
C ASP A 53 -0.45 5.78 -5.02
N ILE A 54 0.20 4.65 -4.73
CA ILE A 54 -0.44 3.32 -4.83
C ILE A 54 -1.57 3.17 -3.83
N MET A 55 -1.35 3.57 -2.57
CA MET A 55 -2.39 3.50 -1.54
C MET A 55 -3.58 4.39 -1.87
N LEU A 56 -3.34 5.61 -2.36
CA LEU A 56 -4.39 6.54 -2.77
C LEU A 56 -5.19 6.01 -3.95
N PHE A 57 -4.51 5.43 -4.96
CA PHE A 57 -5.20 4.78 -6.08
C PHE A 57 -6.11 3.65 -5.61
N LEU A 58 -5.65 2.81 -4.68
CA LEU A 58 -6.45 1.71 -4.15
C LEU A 58 -7.60 2.21 -3.25
N GLU A 59 -7.42 3.35 -2.58
CA GLU A 59 -8.49 4.03 -1.85
C GLU A 59 -9.58 4.55 -2.80
N ASP A 60 -9.18 5.21 -3.89
CA ASP A 60 -10.08 5.72 -4.92
C ASP A 60 -10.84 4.60 -5.65
N ALA A 61 -10.16 3.48 -5.91
CA ALA A 61 -10.76 2.28 -6.48
C ALA A 61 -11.68 1.50 -5.50
N GLY A 62 -11.85 1.98 -4.27
CA GLY A 62 -12.68 1.31 -3.26
C GLY A 62 -12.10 -0.03 -2.79
N VAL A 63 -10.79 -0.25 -2.89
CA VAL A 63 -10.10 -1.49 -2.52
C VAL A 63 -9.44 -1.39 -1.15
N LEU A 64 -9.09 -0.18 -0.74
CA LEU A 64 -8.44 0.15 0.52
C LEU A 64 -9.20 1.28 1.20
N ARG A 65 -9.16 1.35 2.53
CA ARG A 65 -9.53 2.56 3.26
C ARG A 65 -8.33 3.01 4.07
N ILE A 66 -7.76 4.17 3.74
CA ILE A 66 -6.61 4.69 4.48
C ILE A 66 -7.12 5.26 5.79
N ARG A 67 -6.55 4.81 6.91
CA ARG A 67 -6.92 5.34 8.22
C ARG A 67 -6.64 6.84 8.26
N LYS A 68 -7.52 7.57 8.95
CA LYS A 68 -7.35 9.00 9.19
C LYS A 68 -7.27 9.26 10.69
N SER A 69 -6.40 10.17 11.10
CA SER A 69 -6.42 10.72 12.47
C SER A 69 -7.64 11.62 12.66
N ARG A 70 -7.87 12.04 13.91
CA ARG A 70 -9.00 12.92 14.28
C ARG A 70 -8.99 14.25 13.53
N ASP A 71 -7.82 14.74 13.15
CA ASP A 71 -7.63 15.97 12.36
C ASP A 71 -7.68 15.72 10.84
N GLY A 72 -8.01 14.51 10.40
CA GLY A 72 -8.19 14.15 8.99
C GLY A 72 -6.91 13.74 8.25
N ARG A 73 -5.74 13.73 8.90
CA ARG A 73 -4.48 13.31 8.24
C ARG A 73 -4.49 11.80 7.97
N ARG A 74 -3.97 11.41 6.81
CA ARG A 74 -3.85 10.01 6.40
C ARG A 74 -2.70 9.31 7.15
N LEU A 75 -3.01 8.17 7.74
CA LEU A 75 -2.10 7.34 8.53
C LEU A 75 -1.65 6.11 7.72
N TYR A 76 -0.78 6.33 6.74
CA TYR A 76 -0.34 5.31 5.79
C TYR A 76 0.33 4.10 6.48
N VAL A 77 1.31 4.35 7.36
CA VAL A 77 2.04 3.26 8.04
C VAL A 77 1.11 2.47 8.94
N LEU A 78 0.20 3.14 9.65
CA LEU A 78 -0.79 2.47 10.50
C LEU A 78 -1.75 1.61 9.68
N THR A 79 -2.15 2.08 8.50
CA THR A 79 -2.97 1.31 7.56
C THR A 79 -2.23 0.05 7.09
N LEU A 80 -0.93 0.15 6.80
CA LEU A 80 -0.11 -1.01 6.42
C LEU A 80 0.10 -2.00 7.58
N ARG A 81 0.17 -1.52 8.83
CA ARG A 81 0.21 -2.38 10.03
C ARG A 81 -1.09 -3.18 10.16
N GLU A 82 -2.24 -2.52 10.02
CA GLU A 82 -3.55 -3.17 10.05
C GLU A 82 -3.70 -4.20 8.92
N LEU A 83 -3.22 -3.89 7.71
CA LEU A 83 -3.21 -4.84 6.59
C LEU A 83 -2.36 -6.08 6.88
N ARG A 84 -1.28 -5.96 7.68
CA ARG A 84 -0.46 -7.10 8.11
C ARG A 84 -1.18 -7.95 9.15
N GLU A 85 -1.85 -7.32 10.11
CA GLU A 85 -2.58 -7.98 11.20
C GLU A 85 -3.87 -8.66 10.68
N HIS A 86 -4.51 -8.04 9.69
CA HIS A 86 -5.78 -8.47 9.11
C HIS A 86 -5.70 -8.54 7.58
N PRO A 87 -4.90 -9.46 7.01
CA PRO A 87 -4.69 -9.56 5.55
C PRO A 87 -5.98 -9.82 4.77
N VAL A 88 -7.00 -10.35 5.45
CA VAL A 88 -8.33 -10.62 4.93
C VAL A 88 -9.03 -9.35 4.41
N THR A 89 -8.62 -8.13 4.82
CA THR A 89 -9.17 -6.88 4.27
C THR A 89 -8.85 -6.68 2.78
N LEU A 90 -7.80 -7.31 2.23
CA LEU A 90 -7.50 -7.28 0.80
C LEU A 90 -8.31 -8.28 -0.03
N ASP A 91 -8.81 -9.35 0.59
CA ASP A 91 -9.55 -10.43 -0.08
C ASP A 91 -11.08 -10.34 0.18
N LYS A 92 -11.54 -9.75 1.29
CA LYS A 92 -12.98 -9.66 1.68
C LYS A 92 -13.82 -8.62 0.93
N TRP A 93 -13.23 -7.71 0.15
CA TRP A 93 -14.01 -6.69 -0.57
C TRP A 93 -14.55 -7.18 -1.92
N LEU A 94 -14.44 -8.49 -2.19
CA LEU A 94 -15.07 -9.21 -3.32
C LEU A 94 -16.09 -10.26 -2.86
N GLY A 95 -16.58 -10.15 -1.62
CA GLY A 95 -17.82 -10.83 -1.22
C GLY A 95 -19.02 -10.02 -1.67
#